data_AF-A0A8J4QVE8-F1
#
_entry.id   AF-A0A8J4QVE8-F1
#
_cell.length_a   1.000
_cell.length_b   1.000
_cell.length_c   1.000
_cell.angle_alpha   90.00
_cell.angle_beta   90.00
_cell.angle_gamma   90.00
#
_symmetry.space_group_name_H-M   'P 1'
#
loop_
_entity.id
_entity.type
_entity.pdbx_description
1 polymer ?
#
loop_
_entity_poly.entity_id
_entity_poly.type
_entity_poly.pdbx_seq_one_letter_code
_entity_poly.pdbx_strand_id
1 'polypeptide(L)'
;MRLVCLRVHPTFGLVHPTESFVSFTSIDGSKHEVWPESGEQFYEGNLLPNGEWIIIDKCLSLGLVNRFNVKEVFKCLIHWGTGTVNLELWSEDRPVSNQSPLRISHEYEVIEIPKL
;
A
#
# COMPACT_ATOMS: atom_id res chain seq x y z
N MET A 1 14.02 -3.89 26.65
CA MET A 1 14.33 -3.32 25.32
C MET A 1 13.04 -2.72 24.77
N ARG A 2 13.06 -1.52 24.19
CA ARG A 2 11.86 -0.90 23.59
C ARG A 2 11.79 -1.34 22.13
N LEU A 3 10.72 -2.02 21.76
CA LEU A 3 10.45 -2.34 20.37
C LEU A 3 9.91 -1.09 19.66
N VAL A 4 10.24 -0.95 18.38
CA VAL A 4 9.86 0.18 17.54
C VAL A 4 9.33 -0.38 16.23
N CYS A 5 8.30 0.27 15.71
CA CYS A 5 7.74 0.03 14.39
C CYS A 5 7.60 1.36 13.66
N LEU A 6 8.15 1.45 12.44
CA LEU A 6 7.92 2.59 11.56
C LEU A 6 6.62 2.39 10.81
N ARG A 7 5.88 3.49 10.66
CA ARG A 7 4.65 3.54 9.88
C ARG A 7 4.68 4.69 8.92
N VAL A 8 4.48 4.39 7.64
CA VAL A 8 4.17 5.37 6.61
C VAL A 8 2.66 5.35 6.41
N HIS A 9 2.01 6.49 6.62
CA HIS A 9 0.54 6.61 6.61
C HIS A 9 0.07 7.67 5.61
N PRO A 10 0.23 7.43 4.30
CA PRO A 10 -0.26 8.31 3.27
C PRO A 10 -1.79 8.21 3.18
N THR A 11 -2.45 9.33 2.91
CA THR A 11 -3.88 9.42 2.64
C THR A 11 -4.07 10.05 1.28
N PHE A 12 -4.88 9.42 0.42
CA PHE A 12 -5.20 9.93 -0.91
C PHE A 12 -6.68 10.28 -1.00
N GLY A 13 -6.98 11.47 -1.53
CA GLY A 13 -8.34 11.84 -1.91
C GLY A 13 -8.71 11.20 -3.25
N LEU A 14 -9.93 10.68 -3.34
CA LEU A 14 -10.46 10.02 -4.52
C LEU A 14 -11.48 10.92 -5.20
N VAL A 15 -11.31 11.18 -6.49
CA VAL A 15 -12.27 11.97 -7.28
C VAL A 15 -13.52 11.15 -7.57
N HIS A 16 -13.33 9.87 -7.92
CA HIS A 16 -14.41 8.92 -8.21
C HIS A 16 -14.31 7.70 -7.28
N PRO A 17 -14.70 7.82 -5.99
CA PRO A 17 -14.46 6.76 -5.00
C PRO A 17 -15.07 5.42 -5.40
N THR A 18 -16.25 5.40 -6.00
CA THR A 18 -16.93 4.15 -6.44
C THR A 18 -16.32 3.53 -7.69
N GLU A 19 -15.52 4.29 -8.43
CA GLU A 19 -14.84 3.86 -9.66
C GLU A 19 -13.33 3.70 -9.45
N SER A 20 -12.92 3.70 -8.18
CA SER A 20 -11.53 3.54 -7.77
C SER A 20 -11.34 2.27 -6.97
N PHE A 21 -10.20 1.61 -7.15
CA PHE A 21 -9.82 0.41 -6.40
C PHE A 21 -8.29 0.32 -6.29
N VAL A 22 -7.81 -0.48 -5.34
CA VAL A 22 -6.38 -0.77 -5.22
C VAL A 22 -6.10 -2.11 -5.88
N SER A 23 -5.04 -2.19 -6.67
CA SER A 23 -4.59 -3.45 -7.28
C SER A 23 -3.15 -3.75 -6.95
N PHE A 24 -2.83 -5.04 -6.79
CA PHE A 24 -1.45 -5.51 -6.64
C PHE A 24 -1.34 -7.01 -6.88
N THR A 25 -0.10 -7.47 -7.03
CA THR A 25 0.24 -8.89 -6.99
C THR A 25 0.98 -9.17 -5.69
N SER A 26 0.52 -10.16 -4.93
CA SER A 26 1.14 -10.58 -3.69
C SER A 26 2.44 -11.35 -3.93
N ILE A 27 3.22 -11.55 -2.86
CA ILE A 27 4.47 -12.35 -2.91
C ILE A 27 4.24 -13.78 -3.42
N ASP A 28 3.09 -14.40 -3.09
CA ASP A 28 2.73 -15.73 -3.62
C ASP A 28 2.27 -15.75 -5.10
N GLY A 29 2.20 -14.57 -5.74
CA GLY A 29 1.76 -14.42 -7.12
C GLY A 29 0.24 -14.28 -7.30
N SER A 30 -0.55 -14.31 -6.22
CA SER A 30 -1.98 -14.02 -6.28
C SER A 30 -2.22 -12.55 -6.65
N LYS A 31 -3.26 -12.30 -7.46
CA LYS A 31 -3.64 -10.95 -7.91
C LYS A 31 -4.85 -10.48 -7.12
N HIS A 32 -4.82 -9.23 -6.68
CA HIS A 32 -5.86 -8.62 -5.88
C HIS A 32 -6.42 -7.37 -6.54
N GLU A 33 -7.74 -7.23 -6.48
CA GLU A 33 -8.46 -5.98 -6.72
C GLU A 33 -9.29 -5.71 -5.47
N VAL A 34 -8.93 -4.65 -4.77
CA VAL A 34 -9.48 -4.30 -3.47
C VAL A 34 -10.35 -3.07 -3.65
N TRP A 35 -11.65 -3.27 -3.57
CA TRP A 35 -12.64 -2.22 -3.75
C TRP A 35 -12.93 -1.50 -2.42
N PRO A 36 -13.50 -0.29 -2.46
CA PRO A 36 -13.91 0.43 -1.27
C PRO A 36 -14.89 -0.38 -0.41
N GLU A 37 -14.42 -0.79 0.76
CA GLU A 37 -15.20 -1.57 1.74
C GLU A 37 -15.01 -1.00 3.15
N SER A 38 -15.99 -1.25 4.03
CA SER A 38 -15.86 -0.85 5.43
C SER A 38 -14.80 -1.69 6.14
N GLY A 39 -13.88 -1.04 6.83
CA GLY A 39 -12.92 -1.69 7.72
C GLY A 39 -11.47 -1.47 7.30
N GLU A 40 -10.57 -2.19 7.98
CA GLU A 40 -9.14 -2.22 7.68
C GLU A 40 -8.80 -3.58 7.08
N GLN A 41 -8.10 -3.58 5.95
CA GLN A 41 -7.63 -4.78 5.26
C GLN A 41 -6.12 -4.88 5.43
N PHE A 42 -5.66 -5.89 6.16
CA PHE A 42 -4.24 -6.14 6.44
C PHE A 42 -3.67 -7.18 5.49
N TYR A 43 -2.45 -6.93 5.02
CA TYR A 43 -1.69 -7.85 4.17
C TYR A 43 -0.31 -8.08 4.79
N GLU A 44 0.02 -9.34 5.03
CA GLU A 44 1.26 -9.78 5.70
C GLU A 44 1.77 -11.08 5.09
N GLY A 45 3.05 -11.39 5.34
CA GLY A 45 3.67 -12.62 4.86
C GLY A 45 3.56 -12.76 3.34
N ASN A 46 3.08 -13.93 2.87
CA ASN A 46 2.97 -14.22 1.44
C ASN A 46 1.88 -13.41 0.72
N LEU A 47 0.96 -12.78 1.46
CA LEU A 47 -0.11 -11.95 0.90
C LEU A 47 0.29 -10.48 0.75
N LEU A 48 1.43 -10.06 1.29
CA LEU A 48 1.97 -8.71 1.13
C LEU A 48 2.09 -8.35 -0.36
N PRO A 49 1.76 -7.12 -0.80
CA PRO A 49 2.09 -6.67 -2.14
C PRO A 49 3.59 -6.82 -2.41
N ASN A 50 3.96 -7.35 -3.57
CA ASN A 50 5.34 -7.69 -3.92
C ASN A 50 6.16 -6.47 -4.33
N GLY A 51 6.32 -5.51 -3.40
CA GLY A 51 7.04 -4.27 -3.61
C GLY A 51 6.29 -3.19 -4.40
N GLU A 52 5.05 -3.45 -4.80
CA GLU A 52 4.22 -2.50 -5.54
C GLU A 52 2.73 -2.72 -5.30
N TRP A 53 1.99 -1.62 -5.21
CA TRP A 53 0.54 -1.56 -5.37
C TRP A 53 0.13 -0.28 -6.10
N ILE A 54 -1.07 -0.27 -6.70
CA ILE A 54 -1.57 0.85 -7.49
C ILE A 54 -2.97 1.24 -7.04
N ILE A 55 -3.23 2.54 -6.88
CA ILE A 55 -4.59 3.08 -6.82
C ILE A 55 -5.02 3.38 -8.25
N ILE A 56 -6.09 2.75 -8.72
CA ILE A 56 -6.64 2.95 -10.06
C ILE A 56 -7.88 3.82 -9.94
N ASP A 57 -7.98 4.89 -10.75
CA ASP A 57 -9.23 5.63 -11.01
C ASP A 57 -9.66 5.34 -12.46
N LYS A 58 -10.73 4.57 -12.62
CA LYS A 58 -11.21 4.15 -13.95
C LYS A 58 -11.73 5.32 -14.78
N CYS A 59 -12.37 6.30 -14.16
CA CYS A 59 -12.93 7.46 -14.85
C CYS A 59 -11.84 8.36 -15.44
N LEU A 60 -10.72 8.52 -14.73
CA LEU A 60 -9.58 9.30 -15.22
C LEU A 60 -8.64 8.49 -16.11
N SER A 61 -8.74 7.16 -16.12
CA SER A 61 -7.76 6.29 -16.78
C SER A 61 -6.34 6.55 -16.26
N LEU A 62 -6.22 6.80 -14.96
CA LEU A 62 -4.96 7.06 -14.28
C LEU A 62 -4.75 6.08 -13.13
N GLY A 63 -3.48 5.75 -12.90
CA GLY A 63 -3.05 4.97 -11.75
C GLY A 63 -1.98 5.70 -10.95
N LEU A 64 -2.09 5.68 -9.63
CA LEU A 64 -1.03 6.11 -8.72
C LEU A 64 -0.32 4.87 -8.18
N VAL A 65 0.86 4.60 -8.73
CA VAL A 65 1.70 3.48 -8.32
C VAL A 65 2.50 3.88 -7.09
N ASN A 66 2.52 3.03 -6.07
CA ASN A 66 3.50 3.12 -5.00
C ASN A 66 4.41 1.90 -5.02
N ARG A 67 5.70 2.15 -5.23
CA ARG A 67 6.76 1.14 -5.19
C ARG A 67 7.52 1.25 -3.89
N PHE A 68 7.86 0.13 -3.28
CA PHE A 68 8.56 0.08 -2.01
C PHE A 68 9.49 -1.13 -1.91
N ASN A 69 10.49 -1.05 -1.03
CA ASN A 69 11.38 -2.18 -0.78
C ASN A 69 10.67 -3.23 0.09
N VAL A 70 10.33 -4.37 -0.50
CA VAL A 70 9.66 -5.49 0.19
C VAL A 70 10.41 -6.00 1.43
N LYS A 71 11.74 -5.83 1.48
CA LYS A 71 12.56 -6.25 2.64
C LYS A 71 12.43 -5.30 3.85
N GLU A 72 11.89 -4.11 3.63
CA GLU A 72 11.73 -3.05 4.64
C GLU A 72 10.30 -2.99 5.19
N VAL A 73 9.35 -3.65 4.52
CA VAL A 73 7.93 -3.65 4.86
C VAL A 73 7.52 -5.03 5.37
N PHE A 74 6.95 -5.07 6.56
CA PHE A 74 6.45 -6.27 7.21
C PHE A 74 4.95 -6.45 7.05
N LYS A 75 4.22 -5.33 6.98
CA LYS A 75 2.76 -5.30 6.90
C LYS A 75 2.30 -4.13 6.05
N CYS A 76 1.31 -4.38 5.22
CA CYS A 76 0.58 -3.35 4.49
C CYS A 76 -0.86 -3.26 5.01
N LEU A 77 -1.43 -2.06 5.00
CA LEU A 77 -2.85 -1.85 5.31
C LEU A 77 -3.51 -1.00 4.24
N ILE A 78 -4.71 -1.41 3.85
CA ILE A 78 -5.65 -0.62 3.06
C ILE A 78 -6.82 -0.25 3.97
N HIS A 79 -7.12 1.05 4.04
CA HIS A 79 -8.31 1.54 4.73
C HIS A 79 -9.03 2.55 3.87
N TRP A 80 -10.31 2.30 3.63
CA TRP A 80 -11.18 3.17 2.85
C TRP A 80 -11.98 4.08 3.79
N GLY A 81 -11.77 5.38 3.62
CA GLY A 81 -12.57 6.43 4.25
C GLY A 81 -13.66 6.93 3.30
N THR A 82 -14.41 7.94 3.75
CA THR A 82 -15.40 8.61 2.89
C THR A 82 -14.69 9.45 1.83
N GLY A 83 -14.48 8.87 0.64
CA GLY A 83 -13.80 9.52 -0.48
C GLY A 83 -12.28 9.57 -0.36
N THR A 84 -11.70 8.75 0.53
CA THR A 84 -10.25 8.65 0.69
C THR A 84 -9.80 7.20 0.79
N VAL A 85 -8.53 6.95 0.50
CA VAL A 85 -7.88 5.67 0.78
C VAL A 85 -6.53 5.88 1.46
N ASN A 86 -6.27 5.06 2.47
CA ASN A 86 -4.99 4.95 3.15
C ASN A 86 -4.26 3.71 2.66
N LEU A 87 -2.99 3.89 2.29
CA LEU A 87 -2.10 2.83 1.82
C LEU A 87 -0.87 2.78 2.72
N GLU A 88 -1.01 2.11 3.86
CA GLU A 88 0.02 2.15 4.90
C GLU A 88 1.09 1.09 4.73
N LEU A 89 2.34 1.47 4.97
CA LEU A 89 3.48 0.57 5.04
C LEU A 89 4.01 0.55 6.48
N TRP A 90 4.17 -0.64 7.03
CA TRP A 90 4.66 -0.85 8.39
C TRP A 90 5.93 -1.70 8.36
N SER A 91 6.93 -1.30 9.13
CA SER A 91 8.11 -2.15 9.36
C SER A 91 7.80 -3.24 10.37
N GLU A 92 8.71 -4.19 10.53
CA GLU A 92 8.66 -5.14 11.64
C GLU A 92 8.73 -4.40 12.99
N ASP A 93 8.06 -4.92 14.01
CA ASP A 93 8.21 -4.45 15.39
C ASP A 93 9.45 -5.09 16.02
N ARG A 94 10.54 -4.32 16.15
CA ARG A 94 11.83 -4.84 16.65
C ARG A 94 12.66 -3.80 17.38
N PRO A 95 13.70 -4.21 18.15
CA PRO A 95 14.67 -3.28 18.70
C PRO A 95 15.44 -2.55 17.59
N VAL A 96 15.81 -1.30 17.85
CA VAL A 96 16.64 -0.48 16.95
C VAL A 96 18.00 -0.18 17.57
N SER A 97 19.02 -0.13 16.72
CA SER A 97 20.37 0.31 17.08
C SER A 97 21.01 1.00 15.89
N ASN A 98 22.17 1.64 16.10
CA ASN A 98 22.94 2.22 14.99
C ASN A 98 23.38 1.18 13.96
N GLN A 99 23.50 -0.10 14.35
CA GLN A 99 23.88 -1.20 13.46
C GLN A 99 22.67 -1.84 12.77
N SER A 100 21.45 -1.60 13.28
CA SER A 100 20.20 -2.16 12.77
C SER A 100 19.11 -1.10 12.68
N PRO A 101 19.30 -0.02 11.87
CA PRO A 101 18.29 1.02 11.72
C PRO A 101 17.01 0.44 11.10
N LEU A 102 15.86 1.04 11.41
CA LEU A 102 14.62 0.81 10.67
C LEU A 102 14.53 1.82 9.53
N ARG A 103 14.04 1.37 8.38
CA ARG A 103 13.83 2.18 7.19
C ARG A 103 12.63 1.65 6.44
N ILE A 104 11.88 2.54 5.79
CA ILE A 104 10.91 2.21 4.75
C ILE A 104 11.20 3.15 3.57
N SER A 105 11.60 2.57 2.45
CA SER A 105 11.89 3.27 1.21
C SER A 105 10.77 3.02 0.23
N HIS A 106 10.19 4.11 -0.28
CA HIS A 106 9.10 4.06 -1.22
C HIS A 106 9.04 5.31 -2.09
N GLU A 107 8.40 5.21 -3.23
CA GLU A 107 8.17 6.31 -4.17
C GLU A 107 6.79 6.20 -4.81
N TYR A 108 6.34 7.29 -5.41
CA TYR A 108 5.07 7.35 -6.13
C TYR A 108 5.31 7.78 -7.57
N GLU A 109 4.57 7.14 -8.49
CA GLU A 109 4.53 7.50 -9.90
C GLU A 109 3.07 7.55 -10.36
N VAL A 110 2.73 8.54 -11.17
CA VAL A 110 1.44 8.58 -11.87
C VAL A 110 1.62 7.97 -13.25
N ILE A 111 0.78 7.01 -13.59
CA ILE A 111 0.77 6.36 -14.90
C ILE A 111 -0.60 6.50 -15.57
N GLU A 112 -0.62 6.48 -16.89
CA GLU A 112 -1.84 6.21 -17.65
C GLU A 112 -2.13 4.72 -17.65
N ILE A 113 -3.41 4.36 -17.55
CA ILE A 113 -3.88 2.99 -17.66
C ILE A 113 -4.78 2.85 -18.89
N PRO A 114 -4.71 1.73 -19.62
CA PRO A 114 -5.57 1.50 -20.77
C PRO A 114 -7.04 1.67 -20.37
N LYS A 115 -7.81 2.33 -21.24
CA LYS A 115 -9.28 2.34 -21.10
C LYS A 115 -9.77 0.89 -21.21
N LEU A 116 -10.38 0.41 -20.14
CA LEU A 116 -11.10 -0.87 -20.10
C LEU A 116 -12.33 -0.82 -21.02
#